data_AF-A0A7C5WVD5-F1
#
_entry.id   AF-A0A7C5WVD5-F1
#
_cell.length_a   1.000
_cell.length_b   1.000
_cell.length_c   1.000
_cell.angle_alpha   90.00
_cell.angle_beta   90.00
_cell.angle_gamma   90.00
#
_symmetry.space_group_name_H-M   'P 1'
#
loop_
_entity.id
_entity.type
_entity.pdbx_description
1 polymer ?
#
loop_
_entity_poly.entity_id
_entity_poly.type
_entity_poly.pdbx_seq_one_letter_code
_entity_poly.pdbx_strand_id
1 'polypeptide(L)'
;MLWPILWRGLWHFTGACLLLASFVQPAVAAPPVNLPAMAAGLNQSGFRLPGDATVPVIEYRRHIAMLANAPSQLQLQVYADGRVHVHFPVYMKKAGDYDYQLSATELVQLIRSLTDNGMMEFDPLAVQQQKRSYDNRMKARGEYFAVSDAVESVVTIRLPWYQKSLLSPVQTNLVKNFSWKNLEQDARRYRDNTSIQSAAAAMQALDSLLQHPAMRKVK
;
A
#
# COMPACT_ATOMS: atom_id res chain seq x y z
N MET A 1 -21.82 14.61 45.78
CA MET A 1 -20.91 13.60 46.37
C MET A 1 -19.49 14.07 46.10
N LEU A 2 -18.85 14.58 47.14
CA LEU A 2 -17.52 15.19 47.14
C LEU A 2 -16.50 14.16 47.61
N TRP A 3 -15.37 14.03 46.91
CA TRP A 3 -14.20 13.27 47.35
C TRP A 3 -13.01 14.23 47.46
N PRO A 4 -12.34 14.32 48.62
CA PRO A 4 -11.03 14.94 48.75
C PRO A 4 -9.95 13.89 49.08
N ILE A 5 -8.72 14.37 49.24
CA ILE A 5 -7.52 13.74 49.84
C ILE A 5 -6.46 13.34 48.80
N LEU A 6 -5.64 14.31 48.44
CA LEU A 6 -4.33 14.15 47.82
C LEU A 6 -3.26 14.09 48.92
N TRP A 7 -2.57 12.96 49.03
CA TRP A 7 -1.43 12.77 49.94
C TRP A 7 -0.13 13.29 49.32
N ARG A 8 0.59 14.10 50.11
CA ARG A 8 1.98 14.53 49.87
C ARG A 8 2.93 13.38 50.25
N GLY A 9 3.80 12.98 49.34
CA GLY A 9 4.94 12.10 49.60
C GLY A 9 6.24 12.78 49.20
N LEU A 10 6.92 13.34 50.19
CA LEU A 10 8.25 13.96 50.10
C LEU A 10 9.30 12.84 50.20
N TRP A 11 10.16 12.67 49.20
CA TRP A 11 11.34 11.82 49.32
C TRP A 11 12.58 12.60 48.89
N HIS A 12 13.51 12.75 49.83
CA HIS A 12 14.88 13.17 49.59
C HIS A 12 15.68 11.98 49.05
N PHE A 13 16.34 12.15 47.91
CA PHE A 13 17.42 11.27 47.47
C PHE A 13 18.69 12.11 47.30
N THR A 14 19.61 11.90 48.23
CA THR A 14 20.97 12.40 48.24
C THR A 14 21.88 11.42 47.50
N GLY A 15 22.79 11.96 46.69
CA GLY A 15 24.10 11.36 46.46
C GLY A 15 24.26 10.52 45.19
N ALA A 16 25.05 11.02 44.25
CA ALA A 16 26.32 10.43 43.81
C ALA A 16 26.77 11.13 42.51
N CYS A 17 27.71 12.06 42.63
CA CYS A 17 28.45 12.60 41.49
C CYS A 17 29.41 11.53 40.97
N LEU A 18 29.04 10.86 39.88
CA LEU A 18 29.92 10.02 39.09
C LEU A 18 30.37 10.82 37.86
N LEU A 19 31.63 11.26 37.88
CA LEU A 19 32.32 11.88 36.74
C LEU A 19 32.55 10.82 35.66
N LEU A 20 31.62 10.72 34.70
CA LEU A 20 31.82 9.99 33.46
C LEU A 20 32.53 10.91 32.46
N ALA A 21 33.79 10.57 32.14
CA ALA A 21 34.50 11.15 31.01
C ALA A 21 33.78 10.74 29.71
N SER A 22 33.05 11.68 29.11
CA SER A 22 32.41 11.49 27.81
C SER A 22 33.47 11.52 26.71
N PHE A 23 33.79 10.36 26.13
CA PHE A 23 34.38 10.32 24.80
C PHE A 23 33.31 10.73 23.80
N VAL A 24 33.36 11.98 23.36
CA VAL A 24 32.57 12.47 22.21
C VAL A 24 33.13 11.80 20.97
N GLN A 25 32.50 10.71 20.52
CA GLN A 25 32.70 10.23 19.16
C GLN A 25 32.03 11.25 18.22
N PRO A 26 32.74 11.81 17.22
CA PRO A 26 32.08 12.59 16.19
C PRO A 26 31.14 11.65 15.43
N ALA A 27 29.83 11.87 15.59
CA ALA A 27 28.84 11.28 14.72
C ALA A 27 29.15 11.73 13.30
N VAL A 28 29.69 10.83 12.49
CA VAL A 28 29.72 10.98 11.04
C VAL A 28 28.26 10.96 10.61
N ALA A 29 27.64 12.14 10.58
CA ALA A 29 26.35 12.34 9.98
C ALA A 29 26.49 11.96 8.51
N ALA A 30 26.01 10.76 8.15
CA ALA A 30 25.79 10.42 6.75
C ALA A 30 24.95 11.57 6.16
N PRO A 31 25.38 12.18 5.04
CA PRO A 31 24.60 13.24 4.44
C PRO A 31 23.20 12.68 4.14
N PRO A 32 22.12 13.44 4.39
CA PRO A 32 20.82 13.05 3.89
C PRO A 32 20.98 12.86 2.39
N VAL A 33 20.62 11.67 1.91
CA VAL A 33 20.49 11.40 0.48
C VAL A 33 19.32 12.26 0.00
N ASN A 34 19.62 13.52 -0.32
CA ASN A 34 18.73 14.41 -1.03
C ASN A 34 18.64 13.86 -2.45
N LEU A 35 17.66 12.99 -2.68
CA LEU A 35 17.20 12.73 -4.03
C LEU A 35 16.85 14.09 -4.64
N PRO A 36 17.38 14.44 -5.83
CA PRO A 36 17.12 15.72 -6.44
C PRO A 36 15.61 15.91 -6.53
N ALA A 37 15.13 16.99 -5.90
CA ALA A 37 13.78 17.48 -6.07
C ALA A 37 13.61 17.78 -7.57
N MET A 38 13.00 16.85 -8.30
CA MET A 38 12.60 17.09 -9.68
C MET A 38 11.49 18.13 -9.67
N ALA A 39 11.89 19.39 -9.77
CA ALA A 39 11.02 20.51 -10.06
C ALA A 39 10.57 20.43 -11.52
N ALA A 40 9.27 20.15 -11.77
CA ALA A 40 8.49 20.71 -12.88
C ALA A 40 7.05 20.18 -12.84
N GLY A 41 6.15 20.94 -12.21
CA GLY A 41 4.71 20.72 -12.27
C GLY A 41 4.05 20.95 -10.90
N LEU A 42 3.20 21.98 -10.80
CA LEU A 42 2.46 22.34 -9.58
C LEU A 42 1.46 21.26 -9.10
N ASN A 43 1.36 20.13 -9.81
CA ASN A 43 0.41 19.03 -9.58
C ASN A 43 1.07 17.69 -9.27
N GLN A 44 2.39 17.63 -9.03
CA GLN A 44 3.02 16.35 -8.70
C GLN A 44 2.67 15.93 -7.27
N SER A 45 2.07 14.75 -7.12
CA SER A 45 1.95 14.10 -5.82
C SER A 45 3.35 13.84 -5.26
N GLY A 46 3.58 14.26 -4.02
CA GLY A 46 4.79 13.97 -3.28
C GLY A 46 4.60 12.76 -2.36
N PHE A 47 5.64 11.97 -2.17
CA PHE A 47 5.70 10.95 -1.14
C PHE A 47 7.13 10.77 -0.63
N ARG A 48 7.26 10.18 0.55
CA ARG A 48 8.54 9.73 1.11
C ARG A 48 8.47 8.23 1.38
N LEU A 49 9.50 7.51 0.98
CA LEU A 49 9.67 6.11 1.32
C LEU A 49 10.19 5.96 2.76
N PRO A 50 9.83 4.89 3.49
CA PRO A 50 10.43 4.61 4.77
C PRO A 50 11.93 4.32 4.61
N GLY A 51 12.72 4.68 5.62
CA GLY A 51 14.16 4.36 5.64
C GLY A 51 14.44 2.89 5.98
N ASP A 52 13.45 2.17 6.48
CA ASP A 52 13.54 0.74 6.81
C ASP A 52 13.16 -0.12 5.59
N ALA A 53 14.13 -0.88 5.07
CA ALA A 53 13.97 -1.78 3.93
C ALA A 53 13.31 -3.12 4.30
N THR A 54 13.05 -3.39 5.58
CA THR A 54 12.45 -4.66 6.03
C THR A 54 10.93 -4.66 5.97
N VAL A 55 10.31 -3.48 5.95
CA VAL A 55 8.85 -3.31 5.92
C VAL A 55 8.39 -3.05 4.48
N PRO A 56 7.43 -3.83 3.95
CA PRO A 56 6.92 -3.60 2.60
C PRO A 56 6.10 -2.31 2.54
N VAL A 57 6.44 -1.47 1.56
CA VAL A 57 5.75 -0.23 1.22
C VAL A 57 4.45 -0.53 0.48
N ILE A 58 4.46 -1.55 -0.38
CA ILE A 58 3.26 -2.05 -1.06
C ILE A 58 3.15 -3.54 -0.79
N GLU A 59 1.98 -3.97 -0.37
CA GLU A 59 1.60 -5.38 -0.32
C GLU A 59 0.37 -5.59 -1.19
N TYR A 60 0.39 -6.63 -2.00
CA TYR A 60 -0.71 -7.04 -2.85
C TYR A 60 -0.99 -8.52 -2.65
N ARG A 61 -2.26 -8.88 -2.46
CA ARG A 61 -2.72 -10.27 -2.32
C ARG A 61 -3.93 -10.52 -3.20
N ARG A 62 -4.04 -11.76 -3.71
CA ARG A 62 -5.24 -12.25 -4.40
C ARG A 62 -5.85 -13.42 -3.62
N HIS A 63 -7.09 -13.25 -3.21
CA HIS A 63 -7.87 -14.27 -2.52
C HIS A 63 -8.88 -14.86 -3.51
N ILE A 64 -8.79 -16.15 -3.78
CA ILE A 64 -9.74 -16.86 -4.65
C ILE A 64 -10.77 -17.54 -3.73
N ALA A 65 -12.04 -17.14 -3.80
CA ALA A 65 -13.05 -17.53 -2.81
C ALA A 65 -13.28 -19.05 -2.73
N MET A 66 -13.21 -19.76 -3.86
CA MET A 66 -13.34 -21.23 -3.89
C MET A 66 -12.17 -21.97 -3.24
N LEU A 67 -11.06 -21.27 -2.97
CA LEU A 67 -9.84 -21.78 -2.36
C LEU A 67 -9.58 -21.10 -0.99
N ALA A 68 -10.61 -20.62 -0.30
CA ALA A 68 -10.47 -19.83 0.93
C ALA A 68 -9.67 -20.52 2.05
N ASN A 69 -9.54 -21.85 2.02
CA ASN A 69 -8.72 -22.64 2.95
C ASN A 69 -7.42 -23.19 2.31
N ALA A 70 -7.04 -22.72 1.12
CA ALA A 70 -5.79 -23.14 0.50
C ALA A 70 -4.60 -22.58 1.31
N PRO A 71 -3.55 -23.39 1.51
CA PRO A 71 -2.44 -23.06 2.41
C PRO A 71 -1.58 -21.87 1.95
N SER A 72 -1.75 -21.39 0.72
CA SER A 72 -1.05 -20.20 0.20
C SER A 72 -1.90 -19.42 -0.80
N GLN A 73 -1.79 -18.10 -0.72
CA GLN A 73 -2.40 -17.15 -1.65
C GLN A 73 -1.30 -16.48 -2.48
N LEU A 74 -1.64 -15.96 -3.65
CA LEU A 74 -0.71 -15.12 -4.39
C LEU A 74 -0.43 -13.85 -3.57
N GLN A 75 0.86 -13.57 -3.35
CA GLN A 75 1.32 -12.41 -2.61
C GLN A 75 2.47 -11.73 -3.34
N LEU A 76 2.44 -10.40 -3.37
CA LEU A 76 3.47 -9.53 -3.90
C LEU A 76 3.80 -8.50 -2.82
N GLN A 77 5.09 -8.31 -2.54
CA GLN A 77 5.60 -7.34 -1.59
C GLN A 77 6.68 -6.49 -2.27
N VAL A 78 6.55 -5.18 -2.16
CA VAL A 78 7.53 -4.22 -2.67
C VAL A 78 8.08 -3.42 -1.49
N TYR A 79 9.39 -3.45 -1.31
CA TYR A 79 10.11 -2.80 -0.22
C TYR A 79 10.62 -1.42 -0.64
N ALA A 80 11.00 -0.60 0.34
CA ALA A 80 11.44 0.78 0.12
C ALA A 80 12.76 0.91 -0.65
N ASP A 81 13.60 -0.12 -0.59
CA ASP A 81 14.84 -0.24 -1.37
C ASP A 81 14.60 -0.73 -2.81
N GLY A 82 13.35 -1.03 -3.18
CA GLY A 82 12.97 -1.55 -4.50
C GLY A 82 13.04 -3.07 -4.61
N ARG A 83 13.41 -3.81 -3.55
CA ARG A 83 13.31 -5.26 -3.56
C ARG A 83 11.85 -5.65 -3.75
N VAL A 84 11.60 -6.64 -4.59
CA VAL A 84 10.28 -7.21 -4.82
C VAL A 84 10.33 -8.69 -4.51
N HIS A 85 9.40 -9.13 -3.69
CA HIS A 85 9.18 -10.52 -3.34
C HIS A 85 7.81 -10.97 -3.83
N VAL A 86 7.74 -12.10 -4.51
CA VAL A 86 6.51 -12.67 -5.06
C VAL A 86 6.38 -14.11 -4.62
N HIS A 87 5.27 -14.44 -3.98
CA HIS A 87 4.89 -15.81 -3.66
C HIS A 87 3.78 -16.26 -4.62
N PHE A 88 4.06 -17.29 -5.41
CA PHE A 88 3.05 -18.00 -6.19
C PHE A 88 2.62 -19.28 -5.47
N PRO A 89 1.31 -19.47 -5.24
CA PRO A 89 0.82 -20.62 -4.51
C PRO A 89 0.99 -21.93 -5.29
N VAL A 90 0.98 -23.04 -4.56
CA VAL A 90 1.32 -24.39 -5.05
C VAL A 90 0.45 -24.89 -6.21
N TYR A 91 -0.76 -24.36 -6.36
CA TYR A 91 -1.68 -24.74 -7.44
C TYR A 91 -1.41 -23.98 -8.77
N MET A 92 -0.47 -23.04 -8.80
CA MET A 92 -0.07 -22.33 -10.02
C MET A 92 1.13 -22.99 -10.69
N LYS A 93 1.18 -22.94 -12.03
CA LYS A 93 2.31 -23.48 -12.82
C LYS A 93 3.68 -22.92 -12.42
N LYS A 94 3.71 -21.68 -11.90
CA LYS A 94 4.93 -20.98 -11.45
C LYS A 94 5.09 -21.02 -9.92
N ALA A 95 4.56 -22.02 -9.23
CA ALA A 95 4.61 -22.11 -7.77
C ALA A 95 6.02 -21.89 -7.18
N GLY A 96 6.05 -21.24 -6.02
CA GLY A 96 7.24 -20.92 -5.25
C GLY A 96 7.46 -19.41 -5.10
N ASP A 97 8.57 -19.09 -4.46
CA ASP A 97 8.97 -17.72 -4.13
C ASP A 97 9.94 -17.17 -5.19
N TYR A 98 9.80 -15.90 -5.51
CA TYR A 98 10.60 -15.20 -6.51
C TYR A 98 10.99 -13.84 -6.00
N ASP A 99 12.24 -13.45 -6.27
CA ASP A 99 12.76 -12.13 -5.95
C ASP A 99 13.31 -11.45 -7.20
N TYR A 100 13.21 -10.14 -7.21
CA TYR A 100 13.96 -9.27 -8.12
C TYR A 100 14.05 -7.86 -7.54
N GLN A 101 14.75 -6.98 -8.25
CA GLN A 101 15.05 -5.62 -7.83
C GLN A 101 14.46 -4.63 -8.84
N LEU A 102 13.64 -3.70 -8.36
CA LEU A 102 13.27 -2.49 -9.08
C LEU A 102 14.37 -1.45 -8.91
N SER A 103 14.65 -0.70 -9.98
CA SER A 103 15.40 0.55 -9.87
C SER A 103 14.60 1.59 -9.06
N ALA A 104 15.29 2.57 -8.50
CA ALA A 104 14.64 3.68 -7.80
C ALA A 104 13.62 4.41 -8.70
N THR A 105 13.89 4.50 -10.01
CA THR A 105 12.98 5.14 -10.97
C THR A 105 11.70 4.33 -11.17
N GLU A 106 11.82 3.01 -11.34
CA GLU A 106 10.66 2.11 -11.49
C GLU A 106 9.80 2.09 -10.22
N LEU A 107 10.42 2.07 -9.03
CA LEU A 107 9.68 2.14 -7.77
C LEU A 107 8.89 3.46 -7.65
N VAL A 108 9.53 4.58 -7.99
CA VAL A 108 8.85 5.90 -7.99
C VAL A 108 7.71 5.92 -9.00
N GLN A 109 7.92 5.39 -10.21
CA GLN A 109 6.90 5.30 -11.25
C GLN A 109 5.73 4.40 -10.84
N LEU A 110 6.00 3.27 -10.18
CA LEU A 110 4.98 2.38 -9.64
C LEU A 110 4.09 3.13 -8.64
N ILE A 111 4.68 3.79 -7.64
CA ILE A 111 3.90 4.52 -6.63
C ILE A 111 3.10 5.65 -7.27
N ARG A 112 3.71 6.40 -8.19
CA ARG A 112 3.01 7.43 -8.97
C ARG A 112 1.84 6.87 -9.75
N SER A 113 2.00 5.72 -10.42
CA SER A 113 0.91 5.09 -11.15
C SER A 113 -0.24 4.70 -10.23
N LEU A 114 0.02 4.28 -8.98
CA LEU A 114 -1.03 3.98 -8.01
C LEU A 114 -1.74 5.25 -7.54
N THR A 115 -0.99 6.33 -7.27
CA THR A 115 -1.57 7.62 -6.83
C THR A 115 -2.37 8.28 -7.96
N ASP A 116 -1.84 8.29 -9.18
CA ASP A 116 -2.46 8.91 -10.35
C ASP A 116 -3.76 8.17 -10.75
N ASN A 117 -3.80 6.86 -10.52
CA ASN A 117 -5.00 6.04 -10.68
C ASN A 117 -5.95 6.11 -9.45
N GLY A 118 -5.78 7.10 -8.57
CA GLY A 118 -6.70 7.39 -7.48
C GLY A 118 -6.77 6.32 -6.38
N MET A 119 -5.78 5.43 -6.30
CA MET A 119 -5.77 4.33 -5.33
C MET A 119 -5.75 4.84 -3.88
N MET A 120 -5.11 6.00 -3.64
CA MET A 120 -5.02 6.61 -2.31
C MET A 120 -6.37 7.19 -1.86
N GLU A 121 -7.17 7.70 -2.78
CA GLU A 121 -8.45 8.34 -2.51
C GLU A 121 -9.66 7.42 -2.76
N PHE A 122 -9.42 6.18 -3.23
CA PHE A 122 -10.49 5.24 -3.52
C PHE A 122 -11.38 4.98 -2.29
N ASP A 123 -12.68 5.22 -2.45
CA ASP A 123 -13.71 4.94 -1.45
C ASP A 123 -14.54 3.72 -1.88
N PRO A 124 -14.31 2.54 -1.27
CA PRO A 124 -15.04 1.34 -1.65
C PRO A 124 -16.54 1.43 -1.37
N LEU A 125 -16.97 2.20 -0.37
CA LEU A 125 -18.39 2.31 -0.02
C LEU A 125 -19.13 3.14 -1.06
N ALA A 126 -18.57 4.28 -1.47
CA ALA A 126 -19.15 5.12 -2.52
C ALA A 126 -19.27 4.35 -3.84
N VAL A 127 -18.23 3.62 -4.25
CA VAL A 127 -18.25 2.83 -5.49
C VAL A 127 -19.26 1.68 -5.40
N GLN A 128 -19.37 1.01 -4.25
CA GLN A 128 -20.39 -0.03 -4.04
C GLN A 128 -21.82 0.54 -4.15
N GLN A 129 -22.08 1.73 -3.64
CA GLN A 129 -23.38 2.39 -3.78
C GLN A 129 -23.70 2.68 -5.24
N GLN A 130 -22.75 3.25 -6.00
CA GLN A 130 -22.90 3.51 -7.43
C GLN A 130 -23.21 2.22 -8.22
N LYS A 131 -22.50 1.12 -7.90
CA LYS A 131 -22.77 -0.20 -8.48
C LYS A 131 -24.18 -0.69 -8.20
N ARG A 132 -24.63 -0.63 -6.94
CA ARG A 132 -25.99 -1.04 -6.58
C ARG A 132 -27.05 -0.25 -7.34
N SER A 133 -26.88 1.07 -7.48
CA SER A 133 -27.79 1.91 -8.26
C SER A 133 -27.82 1.49 -9.74
N TYR A 134 -26.68 1.16 -10.33
CA TYR A 134 -26.61 0.64 -11.69
C TYR A 134 -27.27 -0.74 -11.81
N ASP A 135 -26.92 -1.68 -10.94
CA ASP A 135 -27.49 -3.04 -10.92
C ASP A 135 -29.01 -3.02 -10.79
N ASN A 136 -29.56 -2.13 -9.95
CA ASN A 136 -31.01 -1.98 -9.80
C ASN A 136 -31.68 -1.50 -11.10
N ARG A 137 -31.04 -0.59 -11.86
CA ARG A 137 -31.55 -0.17 -13.17
C ARG A 137 -31.52 -1.29 -14.20
N MET A 138 -30.47 -2.12 -14.20
CA MET A 138 -30.36 -3.26 -15.11
C MET A 138 -31.39 -4.35 -14.76
N LYS A 139 -31.57 -4.65 -13.48
CA LYS A 139 -32.60 -5.59 -13.00
C LYS A 139 -34.02 -5.13 -13.36
N ALA A 140 -34.30 -3.83 -13.28
CA ALA A 140 -35.59 -3.27 -13.70
C ALA A 140 -35.86 -3.46 -15.21
N ARG A 141 -34.81 -3.71 -16.01
CA ARG A 141 -34.89 -4.05 -17.45
C ARG A 141 -34.88 -5.56 -17.70
N GLY A 142 -34.89 -6.40 -16.66
CA GLY A 142 -34.82 -7.85 -16.77
C GLY A 142 -33.41 -8.41 -16.98
N GLU A 143 -32.36 -7.59 -16.85
CA GLU A 143 -30.98 -8.03 -16.99
C GLU A 143 -30.41 -8.45 -15.63
N TYR A 144 -30.02 -9.73 -15.53
CA TYR A 144 -29.43 -10.32 -14.32
C TYR A 144 -28.00 -10.74 -14.57
N PHE A 145 -27.18 -10.60 -13.53
CA PHE A 145 -25.76 -10.93 -13.59
C PHE A 145 -25.31 -11.59 -12.29
N ALA A 146 -24.54 -12.66 -12.44
CA ALA A 146 -23.93 -13.39 -11.34
C ALA A 146 -22.48 -13.72 -11.69
N VAL A 147 -21.62 -13.70 -10.67
CA VAL A 147 -20.23 -14.13 -10.77
C VAL A 147 -20.04 -15.32 -9.83
N SER A 148 -19.70 -16.49 -10.39
CA SER A 148 -19.55 -17.72 -9.62
C SER A 148 -18.19 -17.78 -8.90
N ASP A 149 -17.13 -17.30 -9.54
CA ASP A 149 -15.76 -17.40 -9.03
C ASP A 149 -15.26 -16.03 -8.60
N ALA A 150 -15.48 -15.70 -7.33
CA ALA A 150 -15.04 -14.43 -6.80
C ALA A 150 -13.52 -14.43 -6.54
N VAL A 151 -12.81 -13.47 -7.12
CA VAL A 151 -11.42 -13.15 -6.80
C VAL A 151 -11.38 -11.79 -6.11
N GLU A 152 -10.86 -11.74 -4.89
CA GLU A 152 -10.67 -10.51 -4.13
C GLU A 152 -9.21 -10.06 -4.23
N SER A 153 -9.01 -8.81 -4.65
CA SER A 153 -7.72 -8.14 -4.66
C SER A 153 -7.61 -7.28 -3.42
N VAL A 154 -6.58 -7.51 -2.61
CA VAL A 154 -6.27 -6.75 -1.40
C VAL A 154 -4.94 -6.05 -1.59
N VAL A 155 -4.91 -4.73 -1.43
CA VAL A 155 -3.70 -3.93 -1.52
C VAL A 155 -3.55 -3.08 -0.27
N THR A 156 -2.34 -3.10 0.28
CA THR A 156 -1.93 -2.24 1.39
C THR A 156 -0.77 -1.38 0.94
N ILE A 157 -0.90 -0.06 1.08
CA ILE A 157 0.18 0.89 0.78
C ILE A 157 0.54 1.65 2.06
N ARG A 158 1.82 1.69 2.40
CA ARG A 158 2.36 2.31 3.61
C ARG A 158 3.35 3.41 3.23
N LEU A 159 3.01 4.65 3.53
CA LEU A 159 3.84 5.81 3.25
C LEU A 159 3.98 6.66 4.52
N PRO A 160 5.19 6.86 5.07
CA PRO A 160 5.42 7.77 6.18
C PRO A 160 4.95 9.20 5.91
N TRP A 161 4.96 9.60 4.65
CA TRP A 161 4.57 10.94 4.21
C TRP A 161 3.99 10.86 2.80
N TYR A 162 2.81 11.44 2.61
CA TYR A 162 2.12 11.56 1.33
C TYR A 162 1.44 12.91 1.20
N GLN A 163 1.55 13.52 0.03
CA GLN A 163 0.85 14.74 -0.30
C GLN A 163 0.33 14.63 -1.73
N LYS A 164 -0.99 14.55 -1.90
CA LYS A 164 -1.64 14.37 -3.20
C LYS A 164 -1.28 15.47 -4.22
N SER A 165 -1.25 16.71 -3.76
CA SER A 165 -0.89 17.89 -4.57
C SER A 165 -0.33 18.97 -3.65
N LEU A 166 0.35 19.97 -4.20
CA LEU A 166 0.94 21.06 -3.41
C LEU A 166 -0.06 21.80 -2.50
N LEU A 167 -1.34 21.81 -2.88
CA LEU A 167 -2.42 22.43 -2.11
C LEU A 167 -3.11 21.48 -1.13
N SER A 168 -2.88 20.18 -1.26
CA SER A 168 -3.46 19.19 -0.35
C SER A 168 -2.70 19.16 0.97
N PRO A 169 -3.38 18.94 2.11
CA PRO A 169 -2.71 18.73 3.37
C PRO A 169 -1.81 17.50 3.29
N VAL A 170 -0.66 17.61 3.93
CA VAL A 170 0.26 16.50 4.12
C VAL A 170 -0.39 15.45 5.02
N GLN A 171 -0.31 14.20 4.60
CA GLN A 171 -0.69 13.04 5.39
C GLN A 171 0.57 12.34 5.88
N THR A 172 0.69 12.15 7.19
CA THR A 172 1.80 11.41 7.81
C THR A 172 1.34 10.01 8.22
N ASN A 173 2.25 9.04 8.18
CA ASN A 173 2.00 7.64 8.49
C ASN A 173 0.77 7.06 7.77
N LEU A 174 0.62 7.39 6.49
CA LEU A 174 -0.48 6.92 5.66
C LEU A 174 -0.40 5.39 5.51
N VAL A 175 -1.47 4.72 5.91
CA VAL A 175 -1.72 3.31 5.60
C VAL A 175 -3.02 3.24 4.82
N LYS A 176 -2.93 2.99 3.51
CA LYS A 176 -4.10 2.81 2.65
C LYS A 176 -4.35 1.32 2.45
N ASN A 177 -5.53 0.86 2.87
CA ASN A 177 -6.02 -0.48 2.57
C ASN A 177 -7.12 -0.39 1.50
N PHE A 178 -6.99 -1.21 0.47
CA PHE A 178 -7.97 -1.40 -0.59
C PHE A 178 -8.33 -2.87 -0.65
N SER A 179 -9.62 -3.18 -0.67
CA SER A 179 -10.10 -4.53 -0.98
C SER A 179 -11.25 -4.46 -1.96
N TRP A 180 -11.16 -5.24 -3.04
CA TRP A 180 -12.21 -5.27 -4.05
C TRP A 180 -12.36 -6.63 -4.70
N LYS A 181 -13.62 -7.09 -4.81
CA LYS A 181 -13.98 -8.36 -5.43
C LYS A 181 -14.26 -8.16 -6.92
N ASN A 182 -13.68 -9.01 -7.75
CA ASN A 182 -13.91 -9.09 -9.20
C ASN A 182 -13.66 -7.77 -9.93
N LEU A 183 -12.64 -7.02 -9.52
CA LEU A 183 -12.38 -5.67 -10.04
C LEU A 183 -12.25 -5.64 -11.57
N GLU A 184 -11.56 -6.60 -12.15
CA GLU A 184 -11.37 -6.69 -13.60
C GLU A 184 -12.70 -6.89 -14.36
N GLN A 185 -13.57 -7.74 -13.82
CA GLN A 185 -14.90 -7.99 -14.40
C GLN A 185 -15.81 -6.78 -14.20
N ASP A 186 -15.75 -6.14 -13.04
CA ASP A 186 -16.45 -4.89 -12.78
C ASP A 186 -15.97 -3.80 -13.75
N ALA A 187 -14.67 -3.64 -13.99
CA ALA A 187 -14.17 -2.65 -14.94
C ALA A 187 -14.71 -2.88 -16.36
N ARG A 188 -14.81 -4.13 -16.81
CA ARG A 188 -15.45 -4.42 -18.11
C ARG A 188 -16.92 -4.02 -18.18
N ARG A 189 -17.65 -4.17 -17.07
CA ARG A 189 -19.10 -3.94 -16.96
C ARG A 189 -19.45 -2.47 -16.72
N TYR A 190 -18.71 -1.80 -15.86
CA TYR A 190 -18.93 -0.42 -15.42
C TYR A 190 -17.91 0.52 -16.09
N ARG A 191 -17.91 0.55 -17.43
CA ARG A 191 -16.95 1.33 -18.22
C ARG A 191 -16.98 2.82 -17.93
N ASP A 192 -18.16 3.35 -17.60
CA ASP A 192 -18.36 4.77 -17.30
C ASP A 192 -18.03 5.13 -15.83
N ASN A 193 -17.75 4.13 -14.98
CA ASN A 193 -17.36 4.38 -13.60
C ASN A 193 -15.84 4.58 -13.52
N THR A 194 -15.40 5.84 -13.56
CA THR A 194 -13.99 6.22 -13.53
C THR A 194 -13.25 5.65 -12.33
N SER A 195 -13.85 5.62 -11.13
CA SER A 195 -13.22 5.04 -9.93
C SER A 195 -12.90 3.55 -10.09
N ILE A 196 -13.81 2.77 -10.70
CA ILE A 196 -13.57 1.34 -10.99
C ILE A 196 -12.49 1.19 -12.05
N GLN A 197 -12.54 2.00 -13.12
CA GLN A 197 -11.53 1.95 -14.19
C GLN A 197 -10.14 2.26 -13.66
N SER A 198 -9.99 3.34 -12.87
CA SER A 198 -8.71 3.74 -12.31
C SER A 198 -8.19 2.69 -11.32
N ALA A 199 -9.06 2.15 -10.44
CA ALA A 199 -8.66 1.06 -9.55
C ALA A 199 -8.19 -0.18 -10.35
N ALA A 200 -8.86 -0.52 -11.45
CA ALA A 200 -8.46 -1.63 -12.31
C ALA A 200 -7.10 -1.38 -13.00
N ALA A 201 -6.85 -0.16 -13.47
CA ALA A 201 -5.56 0.24 -14.02
C ALA A 201 -4.43 0.15 -12.97
N ALA A 202 -4.70 0.57 -11.73
CA ALA A 202 -3.77 0.40 -10.62
C ALA A 202 -3.45 -1.08 -10.35
N MET A 203 -4.45 -1.97 -10.40
CA MET A 203 -4.22 -3.41 -10.22
C MET A 203 -3.44 -3.99 -11.40
N GLN A 204 -3.71 -3.56 -12.63
CA GLN A 204 -2.96 -3.99 -13.80
C GLN A 204 -1.47 -3.62 -13.69
N ALA A 205 -1.15 -2.45 -13.12
CA ALA A 205 0.24 -2.06 -12.84
C ALA A 205 0.91 -3.04 -11.86
N LEU A 206 0.22 -3.42 -10.77
CA LEU A 206 0.73 -4.43 -9.82
C LEU A 206 0.85 -5.81 -10.46
N ASP A 207 -0.10 -6.19 -11.33
CA ASP A 207 -0.07 -7.48 -12.01
C ASP A 207 1.08 -7.58 -13.02
N SER A 208 1.49 -6.46 -13.60
CA SER A 208 2.66 -6.43 -14.50
C SER A 208 3.95 -6.83 -13.77
N LEU A 209 4.04 -6.56 -12.47
CA LEU A 209 5.16 -6.98 -11.61
C LEU A 209 5.22 -8.50 -11.46
N LEU A 210 4.06 -9.17 -11.43
CA LEU A 210 3.97 -10.64 -11.38
C LEU A 210 4.46 -11.32 -12.67
N GLN A 211 4.72 -10.54 -13.73
CA GLN A 211 5.20 -11.02 -15.02
C GLN A 211 6.58 -10.45 -15.36
N HIS A 212 7.24 -9.79 -14.40
CA HIS A 212 8.49 -9.10 -14.64
C HIS A 212 9.59 -10.07 -15.12
N PRO A 213 10.30 -9.76 -16.22
CA PRO A 213 11.26 -10.68 -16.83
C PRO A 213 12.49 -10.94 -15.96
N ALA A 214 12.81 -10.03 -15.04
CA ALA A 214 13.94 -10.17 -14.13
C ALA A 214 13.66 -11.05 -12.89
N MET A 215 12.44 -11.58 -12.72
CA MET A 215 12.10 -12.47 -11.60
C MET A 215 13.01 -13.70 -11.55
N ARG A 216 13.56 -13.99 -10.38
CA ARG A 216 14.38 -15.19 -10.13
C ARG A 216 13.77 -15.99 -9.00
N LYS A 217 13.65 -17.29 -9.20
CA LYS A 217 13.13 -18.19 -8.17
C LYS A 217 14.09 -18.23 -6.98
N VAL A 218 13.57 -18.00 -5.78
CA VAL A 218 14.26 -18.19 -4.50
C VAL A 218 14.22 -19.69 -4.19
N LYS A 219 15.37 -20.25 -3.79
CA LYS A 219 15.54 -21.69 -3.56
C LYS A 219 14.72 -22.19 -2.39
#